data_AF-A0A517SWP0-F1
#
_entry.id   AF-A0A517SWP0-F1
#
_cell.length_a   1.000
_cell.length_b   1.000
_cell.length_c   1.000
_cell.angle_alpha   90.00
_cell.angle_beta   90.00
_cell.angle_gamma   90.00
#
_symmetry.space_group_name_H-M   'P 1'
#
loop_
_entity.id
_entity.type
_entity.pdbx_description
1 polymer ?
#
loop_
_entity_poly.entity_id
_entity_poly.type
_entity_poly.pdbx_seq_one_letter_code
_entity_poly.pdbx_strand_id
1 'polypeptide(L)'
;MYVRKIWGLMAIAAFAWLAACLPCGAETISLNGSWELVFDEQQAGESKEWHLDKNFPASSAIEVDIPCSWETVCKDFEGIGWYRKSFNVPAEIKGKAIRLHFGAGGEEKHCHGRT
;
A
#
# COMPACT_ATOMS: atom_id res chain seq x y z
N MET A 1 48.10 45.34 -48.95
CA MET A 1 46.85 44.65 -49.33
C MET A 1 46.32 43.93 -48.10
N TYR A 2 45.15 44.38 -47.64
CA TYR A 2 44.22 43.85 -46.63
C TYR A 2 44.75 43.25 -45.31
N VAL A 3 44.74 44.09 -44.26
CA VAL A 3 44.56 43.71 -42.85
C VAL A 3 43.08 43.86 -42.49
N ARG A 4 42.46 42.87 -41.84
CA ARG A 4 41.18 42.92 -41.08
C ARG A 4 40.85 41.50 -40.59
N LYS A 5 40.28 41.20 -39.43
CA LYS A 5 40.11 41.80 -38.09
C LYS A 5 39.55 40.63 -37.24
N ILE A 6 39.82 40.65 -35.94
CA ILE A 6 39.60 39.58 -34.95
C ILE A 6 38.09 39.44 -34.59
N TRP A 7 37.77 38.36 -33.84
CA TRP A 7 36.76 38.20 -32.78
C TRP A 7 35.55 37.30 -33.08
N GLY A 8 35.44 36.24 -32.27
CA GLY A 8 34.14 35.71 -31.82
C GLY A 8 33.88 34.25 -32.16
N LEU A 9 34.11 33.36 -31.20
CA LEU A 9 33.04 32.61 -30.53
C LEU A 9 33.68 31.55 -29.62
N MET A 10 33.74 31.88 -28.33
CA MET A 10 33.74 30.87 -27.28
C MET A 10 32.45 30.05 -27.43
N ALA A 11 32.54 28.86 -28.00
CA ALA A 11 31.51 27.86 -27.79
C ALA A 11 31.83 27.19 -26.45
N ILE A 12 31.26 27.76 -25.38
CA ILE A 12 31.20 27.12 -24.07
C ILE A 12 30.52 25.77 -24.28
N ALA A 13 31.28 24.69 -24.13
CA ALA A 13 30.69 23.36 -24.00
C ALA A 13 29.85 23.40 -22.72
N ALA A 14 28.55 23.60 -22.89
CA ALA A 14 27.58 23.39 -21.83
C ALA A 14 27.65 21.91 -21.48
N PHE A 15 28.49 21.57 -20.50
CA PHE A 15 28.39 20.32 -19.77
C PHE A 15 27.04 20.39 -19.07
N ALA A 16 26.02 19.89 -19.77
CA ALA A 16 24.70 19.66 -19.24
C ALA A 16 24.86 18.60 -18.14
N TRP A 17 25.18 19.06 -16.93
CA TRP A 17 24.83 18.35 -15.71
C TRP A 17 23.31 18.37 -15.66
N LEU A 18 22.68 17.44 -16.38
CA LEU A 18 21.38 16.94 -15.95
C LEU A 18 21.65 16.32 -14.58
N ALA A 19 21.44 17.10 -13.52
CA ALA A 19 20.97 16.54 -12.27
C ALA A 19 19.63 15.88 -12.61
N ALA A 20 19.68 14.61 -13.00
CA ALA A 20 18.50 13.77 -13.00
C ALA A 20 18.04 13.74 -11.55
N CYS A 21 17.05 14.56 -11.21
CA CYS A 21 16.22 14.33 -10.05
C CYS A 21 15.65 12.93 -10.24
N LEU A 22 16.27 11.94 -9.62
CA LEU A 22 15.67 10.62 -9.49
C LEU A 22 14.30 10.86 -8.84
N PRO A 23 13.22 10.30 -9.40
CA PRO A 23 11.92 10.45 -8.80
C PRO A 23 12.02 9.98 -7.35
N CYS A 24 11.72 10.88 -6.40
CA CYS A 24 11.41 10.53 -5.03
C CYS A 24 10.03 9.86 -5.05
N GLY A 25 9.94 8.69 -5.67
CA GLY A 25 8.73 7.89 -5.71
C GLY A 25 8.61 7.16 -4.39
N ALA A 26 7.49 7.36 -3.69
CA ALA A 26 7.14 6.49 -2.58
C ALA A 26 6.99 5.06 -3.13
N GLU A 27 7.85 4.15 -2.66
CA GLU A 27 7.74 2.74 -2.97
C GLU A 27 6.41 2.22 -2.42
N THR A 28 5.53 1.74 -3.32
CA THR A 28 4.20 1.25 -2.96
C THR A 28 4.13 -0.23 -3.26
N ILE A 29 3.79 -1.01 -2.23
CA ILE A 29 3.56 -2.45 -2.35
C ILE A 29 2.05 -2.66 -2.33
N SER A 30 1.52 -3.30 -3.38
CA SER A 30 0.11 -3.67 -3.41
C SER A 30 -0.15 -4.81 -2.45
N LEU A 31 -1.20 -4.70 -1.63
CA LEU A 31 -1.70 -5.76 -0.78
C LEU A 31 -2.96 -6.43 -1.36
N ASN A 32 -3.31 -6.19 -2.62
CA ASN A 32 -4.42 -6.88 -3.29
C ASN A 32 -4.18 -8.40 -3.42
N GLY A 33 -5.19 -9.14 -3.89
CA GLY A 33 -5.18 -10.60 -4.05
C GLY A 33 -5.77 -11.30 -2.83
N SER A 34 -5.26 -12.48 -2.52
CA SER A 34 -5.79 -13.34 -1.44
C SER A 34 -5.64 -12.74 -0.03
N TRP A 35 -6.74 -12.79 0.73
CA TRP A 35 -6.90 -12.43 2.14
C TRP A 35 -7.77 -13.48 2.84
N GLU A 36 -7.63 -13.60 4.14
CA GLU A 36 -8.56 -14.34 4.98
C GLU A 36 -9.68 -13.42 5.47
N LEU A 37 -10.92 -13.90 5.44
CA LEU A 37 -12.11 -13.20 5.91
C LEU A 37 -12.90 -14.08 6.88
N VAL A 38 -13.31 -13.52 8.00
CA VAL A 38 -14.24 -14.15 8.96
C VAL A 38 -15.44 -13.24 9.15
N PHE A 39 -16.64 -13.77 8.96
CA PHE A 39 -17.88 -13.08 9.27
C PHE A 39 -18.22 -13.26 10.76
N ASP A 40 -18.38 -12.15 11.47
CA ASP A 40 -18.60 -12.08 12.91
C ASP A 40 -20.08 -11.86 13.22
N GLU A 41 -20.88 -12.89 12.96
CA GLU A 41 -22.33 -12.89 13.23
C GLU A 41 -22.68 -12.55 14.69
N GLN A 42 -21.78 -12.87 15.62
CA GLN A 42 -21.99 -12.67 17.06
C GLN A 42 -21.37 -11.38 17.60
N GLN A 43 -20.75 -10.56 16.73
CA GLN A 43 -20.01 -9.35 17.10
C GLN A 43 -19.01 -9.59 18.25
N ALA A 44 -18.40 -10.77 18.28
CA ALA A 44 -17.51 -11.19 19.35
C ALA A 44 -16.07 -10.75 19.12
N GLY A 45 -15.69 -10.37 17.90
CA GLY A 45 -14.31 -10.18 17.49
C GLY A 45 -13.60 -9.04 18.21
N GLU A 46 -14.31 -7.97 18.57
CA GLU A 46 -13.73 -6.90 19.39
C GLU A 46 -13.40 -7.43 20.79
N SER A 47 -14.38 -8.03 21.48
CA SER A 47 -14.20 -8.58 22.83
C SER A 47 -13.17 -9.72 22.91
N LYS A 48 -13.00 -10.47 21.82
CA LYS A 48 -12.04 -11.57 21.69
C LYS A 48 -10.71 -11.12 21.08
N GLU A 49 -10.55 -9.84 20.78
CA GLU A 49 -9.35 -9.24 20.21
C GLU A 49 -8.88 -9.93 18.91
N TRP A 50 -9.79 -10.20 17.97
CA TRP A 50 -9.45 -10.87 16.69
C TRP A 50 -8.46 -10.11 15.82
N HIS A 51 -8.19 -8.83 16.10
CA HIS A 51 -7.10 -8.07 15.49
C HIS A 51 -5.70 -8.59 15.87
N LEU A 52 -5.58 -9.37 16.94
CA LEU A 52 -4.34 -10.05 17.32
C LEU A 52 -4.25 -11.39 16.59
N ASP A 53 -3.14 -11.64 15.90
CA ASP A 53 -2.95 -12.86 15.10
C ASP A 53 -3.22 -14.16 15.89
N LYS A 54 -2.75 -14.22 17.14
CA LYS A 54 -2.98 -15.36 18.05
C LYS A 54 -4.46 -15.65 18.37
N ASN A 55 -5.33 -14.65 18.25
CA ASN A 55 -6.74 -14.74 18.59
C ASN A 55 -7.63 -14.80 17.34
N PHE A 56 -7.05 -14.62 16.15
CA PHE A 56 -7.81 -14.66 14.91
C PHE A 56 -8.38 -16.08 14.69
N PRO A 57 -9.68 -16.23 14.43
CA PRO A 57 -10.33 -17.53 14.32
C PRO A 57 -10.10 -18.15 12.93
N ALA A 58 -8.85 -18.54 12.66
CA ALA A 58 -8.41 -19.05 11.36
C ALA A 58 -9.21 -20.28 10.88
N SER A 59 -9.73 -21.10 11.80
CA SER A 59 -10.54 -22.27 11.45
C SER A 59 -11.90 -21.94 10.82
N SER A 60 -12.41 -20.72 11.03
CA SER A 60 -13.65 -20.23 10.41
C SER A 60 -13.38 -19.23 9.28
N ALA A 61 -12.11 -19.00 8.94
CA ALA A 61 -11.75 -18.07 7.88
C ALA A 61 -11.96 -18.70 6.51
N ILE A 62 -12.43 -17.86 5.58
CA ILE A 62 -12.48 -18.18 4.16
C ILE A 62 -11.46 -17.31 3.41
N GLU A 63 -10.93 -17.83 2.31
CA GLU A 63 -10.03 -17.08 1.45
C GLU A 63 -10.83 -16.27 0.43
N VAL A 64 -10.50 -14.98 0.29
CA VAL A 64 -11.14 -14.05 -0.65
C VAL A 64 -10.10 -13.24 -1.40
N ASP A 65 -10.31 -13.05 -2.71
CA ASP A 65 -9.47 -12.20 -3.54
C ASP A 65 -9.97 -10.76 -3.53
N ILE A 66 -9.20 -9.84 -2.95
CA ILE A 66 -9.57 -8.41 -2.93
C ILE A 66 -8.95 -7.64 -4.13
N PRO A 67 -9.65 -6.63 -4.67
CA PRO A 67 -10.94 -6.10 -4.21
C PRO A 67 -12.13 -7.01 -4.55
N CYS A 68 -12.97 -7.29 -3.56
CA CYS A 68 -14.22 -8.04 -3.72
C CYS A 68 -15.37 -7.35 -2.96
N SER A 69 -16.60 -7.58 -3.42
CA SER A 69 -17.81 -7.26 -2.67
C SER A 69 -18.23 -8.48 -1.84
N TRP A 70 -18.68 -8.27 -0.59
CA TRP A 70 -19.15 -9.37 0.25
C TRP A 70 -20.31 -10.15 -0.37
N GLU A 71 -21.19 -9.49 -1.12
CA GLU A 71 -22.30 -10.15 -1.84
C GLU A 71 -21.86 -11.24 -2.82
N THR A 72 -20.59 -11.20 -3.27
CA THR A 72 -20.02 -12.25 -4.13
C THR A 72 -19.63 -13.52 -3.35
N VAL A 73 -19.47 -13.42 -2.03
CA VAL A 73 -18.93 -14.48 -1.17
C VAL A 73 -19.96 -14.94 -0.13
N CYS A 74 -20.67 -14.00 0.49
CA CYS A 74 -21.72 -14.23 1.46
C CYS A 74 -22.88 -13.28 1.16
N LYS A 75 -23.95 -13.82 0.56
CA LYS A 75 -25.13 -13.05 0.18
C LYS A 75 -25.96 -12.69 1.40
N ASP A 76 -26.52 -11.50 1.38
CA ASP A 76 -27.46 -11.02 2.41
C ASP A 76 -26.87 -11.01 3.84
N PHE A 77 -25.54 -10.96 3.96
CA PHE A 77 -24.88 -10.85 5.26
C PHE A 77 -24.86 -9.39 5.72
N GLU A 78 -25.52 -9.12 6.84
CA GLU A 78 -25.46 -7.84 7.54
C GLU A 78 -24.68 -8.02 8.84
N GLY A 79 -23.48 -7.41 8.93
CA GLY A 79 -22.67 -7.54 10.13
C GLY A 79 -21.24 -7.07 9.97
N ILE A 80 -20.37 -7.62 10.82
CA ILE A 80 -18.95 -7.28 10.88
C ILE A 80 -18.15 -8.39 10.20
N GLY A 81 -17.16 -8.00 9.39
CA GLY A 81 -16.21 -8.91 8.75
C GLY A 81 -14.80 -8.55 9.15
N TRP A 82 -14.03 -9.55 9.58
CA TRP A 82 -12.64 -9.41 9.98
C TRP A 82 -11.73 -9.94 8.88
N TYR A 83 -10.90 -9.04 8.34
CA TYR A 83 -9.91 -9.35 7.32
C TYR A 83 -8.53 -9.58 7.94
N ARG A 84 -7.79 -10.60 7.47
CA ARG A 84 -6.38 -10.82 7.83
C ARG A 84 -5.52 -11.02 6.58
N LYS A 85 -4.35 -10.38 6.61
CA LYS A 85 -3.26 -10.60 5.64
C LYS A 85 -1.91 -10.43 6.32
N SER A 86 -1.07 -11.43 6.15
CA SER A 86 0.35 -11.35 6.49
C SER A 86 1.16 -11.02 5.24
N PHE A 87 2.08 -10.08 5.37
CA PHE A 87 2.99 -9.69 4.30
C PHE A 87 4.37 -9.37 4.88
N ASN A 88 5.40 -9.58 4.06
CA ASN A 88 6.76 -9.25 4.44
C ASN A 88 7.08 -7.80 4.05
N VAL A 89 7.63 -7.08 5.01
CA VAL A 89 8.15 -5.72 4.81
C VAL A 89 9.58 -5.84 4.26
N PRO A 90 9.88 -5.30 3.06
CA PRO A 90 11.23 -5.35 2.52
C PRO A 90 12.27 -4.71 3.46
N ALA A 91 13.49 -5.25 3.46
CA ALA A 91 14.54 -4.77 4.37
C ALA A 91 14.94 -3.31 4.08
N GLU A 92 14.74 -2.87 2.83
CA GLU A 92 15.05 -1.56 2.28
C GLU A 92 14.21 -0.42 2.88
N ILE A 93 13.09 -0.75 3.53
CA ILE A 93 12.20 0.21 4.20
C ILE A 93 12.34 0.20 5.73
N LYS A 94 13.29 -0.56 6.27
CA LYS A 94 13.63 -0.55 7.70
C LYS A 94 14.01 0.88 8.15
N GLY A 95 13.38 1.34 9.23
CA GLY A 95 13.60 2.68 9.78
C GLY A 95 12.85 3.81 9.05
N LYS A 96 12.03 3.50 8.05
CA LYS A 96 11.13 4.47 7.40
C LYS A 96 9.73 4.38 8.00
N ALA A 97 8.97 5.47 7.90
CA ALA A 97 7.54 5.45 8.22
C ALA A 97 6.77 4.68 7.14
N ILE A 98 5.99 3.69 7.55
CA ILE A 98 5.12 2.91 6.67
C ILE A 98 3.71 3.47 6.76
N ARG A 99 3.04 3.65 5.61
CA ARG A 99 1.64 4.04 5.54
C ARG A 99 0.83 2.93 4.86
N LEU A 100 -0.17 2.41 5.55
CA LEU A 100 -1.17 1.53 4.96
C LEU A 100 -2.28 2.37 4.33
N HIS A 101 -2.55 2.15 3.05
CA HIS A 101 -3.57 2.89 2.31
C HIS A 101 -4.67 1.93 1.82
N PHE A 102 -5.91 2.17 2.25
CA PHE A 102 -7.07 1.45 1.75
C PHE A 102 -7.77 2.28 0.68
N GLY A 103 -7.81 1.78 -0.54
CA GLY A 103 -8.77 2.27 -1.53
C GLY A 103 -10.17 1.85 -1.08
N ALA A 104 -11.09 2.80 -0.90
CA ALA A 104 -12.47 2.50 -0.56
C ALA A 104 -13.41 3.24 -1.51
N GLY A 105 -14.40 2.51 -2.04
CA GLY A 105 -15.63 3.08 -2.56
C GLY A 105 -16.75 2.64 -1.61
N GLY A 106 -17.11 3.50 -0.66
CA GLY A 106 -18.10 3.21 0.38
C GLY A 106 -17.56 2.36 1.54
N GLU A 107 -18.07 2.62 2.74
CA GLU A 107 -17.86 1.89 4.01
C GLU A 107 -16.69 2.33 4.91
N GLU A 108 -17.04 2.54 6.18
CA GLU A 108 -16.24 3.08 7.27
C GLU A 108 -15.19 2.06 7.75
N LYS A 109 -13.96 2.52 8.01
CA LYS A 109 -12.82 1.64 8.33
C LYS A 109 -12.21 2.02 9.67
N HIS A 110 -12.11 1.04 10.57
CA HIS A 110 -11.42 1.16 11.85
C HIS A 110 -10.17 0.28 11.83
N CYS A 111 -8.98 0.88 11.96
CA CYS A 111 -7.70 0.16 11.96
C CYS A 111 -7.10 0.18 13.37
N HIS A 112 -6.75 -0.98 13.92
CA HIS A 112 -6.01 -1.12 15.18
C HIS A 112 -4.68 -1.83 14.93
N GLY A 113 -3.67 -1.06 14.49
CA GLY A 113 -2.30 -1.54 14.37
C GLY A 113 -1.44 -0.93 15.48
N ARG A 114 -0.84 -1.77 16.33
CA ARG A 114 0.29 -1.36 17.17
C ARG A 114 1.58 -1.82 16.49
N THR A 115 2.49 -0.87 16.31
CA THR A 115 3.87 -1.05 15.83
C THR A 115 4.74 -1.76 16.85
#